data_AF-A0A945W152-F1
#
_entry.id   AF-A0A945W152-F1
#
_cell.length_a   1.000
_cell.length_b   1.000
_cell.length_c   1.000
_cell.angle_alpha   90.00
_cell.angle_beta   90.00
_cell.angle_gamma   90.00
#
_symmetry.space_group_name_H-M   'P 1'
#
loop_
_entity.id
_entity.type
_entity.pdbx_description
1 polymer ?
#
loop_
_entity_poly.entity_id
_entity_poly.type
_entity_poly.pdbx_seq_one_letter_code
_entity_poly.pdbx_strand_id
1 'polypeptide(L)'
;MSQKKISQAFVKKLFKYEKLTGDFIRLIRRGKEKAGVIAGCINKETGYRHIGINNVSYKTSRLAFLYVEGYMPEHDVDHKNRIRHDDRWENIRHSTRQCNIRNQGMLCTNTSGIKGVYFDKSRGKWVACIEVDGVKIYLGSFKNKDNAIIARWLAEKKFDFPSCISSSSSYLYLKKKGLLPKKNDDICTFIDRAKAKLTNNTSGIPGVVLKKESGNWVAQIGYKKKRIYIGTFKNKIDAAVARSKAEIKYNFPGCKTTSIAYLYIKERGRV
;
A
#
# COMPACT_ATOMS: atom_id res chain seq x y z
N MET A 1 -32.46 -13.42 -13.79
CA MET A 1 -31.90 -13.98 -15.05
C MET A 1 -30.39 -13.84 -15.03
N SER A 2 -29.65 -14.95 -15.12
CA SER A 2 -28.18 -14.94 -15.12
C SER A 2 -27.65 -14.16 -16.34
N GLN A 3 -26.95 -13.05 -16.12
CA GLN A 3 -26.27 -12.32 -17.21
C GLN A 3 -25.25 -13.27 -17.85
N LYS A 4 -25.46 -13.63 -19.12
CA LYS A 4 -24.49 -14.41 -19.90
C LYS A 4 -23.17 -13.64 -19.92
N LYS A 5 -22.16 -14.15 -19.22
CA LYS A 5 -20.85 -13.50 -19.09
C LYS A 5 -20.20 -13.44 -20.48
N ILE A 6 -19.82 -12.25 -20.91
CA ILE A 6 -19.18 -12.05 -22.21
C ILE A 6 -17.79 -12.71 -22.22
N SER A 7 -17.48 -13.47 -23.27
CA SER A 7 -16.19 -14.17 -23.41
C SER A 7 -15.20 -13.36 -24.25
N GLN A 8 -13.91 -13.55 -23.99
CA GLN A 8 -12.83 -12.91 -24.75
C GLN A 8 -12.91 -13.26 -26.25
N ALA A 9 -13.14 -14.53 -26.59
CA ALA A 9 -13.27 -14.98 -27.97
C ALA A 9 -14.41 -14.25 -28.70
N PHE A 10 -15.54 -14.04 -28.02
CA PHE A 10 -16.66 -13.30 -28.60
C PHE A 10 -16.32 -11.82 -28.83
N VAL A 11 -15.64 -11.16 -27.89
CA VAL A 11 -15.18 -9.76 -28.07
C VAL A 11 -14.21 -9.65 -29.25
N LYS A 12 -13.25 -10.57 -29.37
CA LYS A 12 -12.28 -10.62 -30.48
C LYS A 12 -12.92 -10.87 -31.84
N LYS A 13 -14.06 -11.57 -31.88
CA LYS A 13 -14.85 -11.75 -33.11
C LYS A 13 -15.53 -10.44 -33.55
N LEU A 14 -15.90 -9.59 -32.60
CA LEU A 14 -16.65 -8.37 -32.87
C LEU A 14 -15.76 -7.15 -33.11
N PHE A 15 -14.61 -7.08 -32.43
CA PHE A 15 -13.78 -5.88 -32.40
C PHE A 15 -12.28 -6.22 -32.47
N LYS A 16 -11.50 -5.28 -33.00
CA LYS A 16 -10.05 -5.22 -32.88
C LYS A 16 -9.70 -4.11 -31.88
N TYR A 17 -8.95 -4.43 -30.83
CA TYR A 17 -8.46 -3.43 -29.88
C TYR A 17 -7.04 -3.00 -30.24
N GLU A 18 -6.82 -1.70 -30.39
CA GLU A 18 -5.50 -1.12 -30.67
C GLU A 18 -4.86 -0.57 -29.40
N LYS A 19 -3.83 -1.25 -28.90
CA LYS A 19 -3.21 -0.96 -27.59
C LYS A 19 -2.63 0.46 -27.49
N LEU A 20 -2.13 1.01 -28.61
CA LEU A 20 -1.47 2.31 -28.67
C LEU A 20 -2.44 3.50 -28.65
N THR A 21 -3.64 3.32 -29.20
CA THR A 21 -4.67 4.37 -29.25
C THR A 21 -5.72 4.18 -28.15
N GLY A 22 -5.93 2.95 -27.69
CA GLY A 22 -6.99 2.60 -26.76
C GLY A 22 -8.34 2.37 -27.44
N ASP A 23 -8.38 2.40 -28.77
CA ASP A 23 -9.63 2.30 -29.52
C ASP A 23 -10.01 0.84 -29.81
N PHE A 24 -11.31 0.59 -29.78
CA PHE A 24 -11.91 -0.62 -30.31
C PHE A 24 -12.46 -0.33 -31.70
N ILE A 25 -12.01 -1.05 -32.71
CA ILE A 25 -12.47 -0.94 -34.10
C ILE A 25 -13.45 -2.08 -34.37
N ARG A 26 -14.62 -1.78 -34.95
CA ARG A 26 -15.62 -2.79 -35.31
C ARG A 26 -15.11 -3.69 -36.45
N LEU A 27 -15.15 -5.00 -36.26
CA LEU A 27 -14.82 -5.97 -37.33
C LEU A 27 -16.04 -6.36 -38.17
N ILE A 28 -17.24 -6.28 -37.58
CA ILE A 28 -18.48 -6.60 -38.26
C ILE A 28 -19.44 -5.41 -38.24
N ARG A 29 -20.29 -5.32 -39.27
CA ARG A 29 -21.40 -4.36 -39.30
C ARG A 29 -22.42 -4.72 -38.21
N ARG A 30 -22.94 -3.70 -37.52
CA ARG A 30 -24.04 -3.86 -36.57
C ARG A 30 -25.03 -2.71 -36.71
N GLY A 31 -26.22 -3.02 -37.23
CA GLY A 31 -27.23 -2.02 -37.54
C GLY A 31 -26.69 -0.96 -38.51
N LYS A 32 -26.67 0.31 -38.05
CA LYS A 32 -26.20 1.46 -38.82
C LYS A 32 -24.66 1.62 -38.82
N GLU A 33 -23.96 1.03 -37.86
CA GLU A 33 -22.50 1.17 -37.73
C GLU A 33 -21.76 0.18 -38.65
N LYS A 34 -20.87 0.71 -39.50
CA LYS A 34 -20.08 -0.07 -40.46
C LYS A 34 -18.90 -0.78 -39.79
N ALA A 35 -18.35 -1.80 -40.45
CA ALA A 35 -17.04 -2.34 -40.07
C ALA A 35 -15.94 -1.28 -40.33
N GLY A 36 -14.88 -1.29 -39.53
CA GLY A 36 -13.74 -0.37 -39.61
C GLY A 36 -13.88 0.92 -38.81
N VAL A 37 -15.05 1.23 -38.24
CA VAL A 37 -15.25 2.44 -37.41
C VAL A 37 -14.89 2.19 -35.95
N ILE A 38 -14.45 3.24 -35.25
CA ILE A 38 -14.23 3.21 -33.79
C ILE A 38 -15.58 2.96 -33.10
N ALA A 39 -15.58 1.99 -32.20
CA ALA A 39 -16.72 1.55 -31.43
C ALA A 39 -16.85 2.36 -30.13
N GLY A 40 -18.11 2.59 -29.77
CA GLY A 40 -18.49 3.13 -28.48
C GLY A 40 -18.67 4.64 -28.47
N CYS A 41 -19.28 5.13 -27.39
CA CYS A 41 -19.59 6.53 -27.19
C CYS A 41 -19.12 6.98 -25.81
N ILE A 42 -18.76 8.25 -25.69
CA ILE A 42 -18.42 8.86 -24.41
C ILE A 42 -19.74 9.19 -23.69
N ASN A 43 -19.92 8.64 -22.50
CA ASN A 43 -21.00 9.04 -21.62
C ASN A 43 -20.72 10.46 -21.10
N LYS A 44 -21.63 11.41 -21.35
CA LYS A 44 -21.42 12.83 -21.01
C LYS A 44 -21.36 13.11 -19.51
N GLU A 45 -22.10 12.35 -18.71
CA GLU A 45 -22.15 12.54 -17.25
C GLU A 45 -20.89 12.00 -16.57
N THR A 46 -20.45 10.82 -17.01
CA THR A 46 -19.34 10.10 -16.35
C THR A 46 -18.00 10.27 -17.05
N GLY A 47 -17.97 10.70 -18.31
CA GLY A 47 -16.75 10.89 -19.11
C GLY A 47 -16.06 9.61 -19.58
N TYR A 48 -16.60 8.43 -19.24
CA TYR A 48 -16.08 7.14 -19.70
C TYR A 48 -16.60 6.80 -21.09
N ARG A 49 -15.81 6.06 -21.87
CA ARG A 49 -16.24 5.48 -23.14
C ARG A 49 -16.90 4.12 -22.88
N HIS A 50 -18.01 3.87 -23.59
CA HIS A 50 -18.83 2.67 -23.44
C HIS A 50 -19.13 2.02 -24.79
N ILE A 51 -19.13 0.68 -24.82
CA ILE A 51 -19.58 -0.12 -25.97
C ILE A 51 -20.75 -0.99 -25.54
N GLY A 52 -21.85 -0.92 -26.27
CA GLY A 52 -22.99 -1.83 -26.09
C GLY A 52 -22.74 -3.16 -26.79
N ILE A 53 -22.86 -4.29 -26.09
CA ILE A 53 -22.79 -5.65 -26.64
C ILE A 53 -23.98 -6.42 -26.07
N ASN A 54 -24.83 -7.00 -26.92
CA ASN A 54 -26.02 -7.77 -26.52
C ASN A 54 -26.89 -7.03 -25.47
N ASN A 55 -27.21 -5.76 -25.73
CA ASN A 55 -27.99 -4.87 -24.83
C ASN A 55 -27.35 -4.58 -23.47
N VAL A 56 -26.08 -4.95 -23.25
CA VAL A 56 -25.31 -4.58 -22.07
C VAL A 56 -24.25 -3.55 -22.44
N SER A 57 -24.17 -2.47 -21.67
CA SER A 57 -23.16 -1.43 -21.84
C SER A 57 -21.91 -1.76 -21.02
N TYR A 58 -20.76 -1.82 -21.68
CA TYR A 58 -19.47 -2.10 -21.05
C TYR A 58 -18.54 -0.89 -21.18
N LYS A 59 -17.86 -0.52 -20.09
CA LYS A 59 -16.74 0.44 -20.15
C LYS A 59 -15.62 -0.15 -21.02
N THR A 60 -15.11 0.65 -21.96
CA THR A 60 -14.03 0.24 -22.86
C THR A 60 -12.75 -0.12 -22.12
N SER A 61 -12.39 0.60 -21.06
CA SER A 61 -11.27 0.26 -20.18
C SER A 61 -11.34 -1.16 -19.63
N ARG A 62 -12.52 -1.64 -19.21
CA ARG A 62 -12.73 -3.01 -18.70
C ARG A 62 -12.73 -4.04 -19.84
N LEU A 63 -13.30 -3.68 -21.00
CA LEU A 63 -13.22 -4.54 -22.19
C LEU A 63 -11.78 -4.72 -22.69
N ALA A 64 -10.92 -3.71 -22.55
CA ALA A 64 -9.50 -3.81 -22.92
C ALA A 64 -8.78 -4.90 -22.11
N PHE A 65 -9.06 -4.99 -20.80
CA PHE A 65 -8.57 -6.10 -19.97
C PHE A 65 -9.11 -7.45 -20.42
N LEU A 66 -10.41 -7.57 -20.70
CA LEU A 66 -10.96 -8.82 -21.22
C LEU A 66 -10.32 -9.21 -22.56
N TYR A 67 -10.06 -8.23 -23.44
CA TYR A 67 -9.45 -8.47 -24.74
C TYR A 67 -8.00 -8.94 -24.64
N VAL A 68 -7.19 -8.28 -23.80
CA VAL A 68 -5.74 -8.55 -23.68
C VAL A 68 -5.45 -9.71 -22.73
N GLU A 69 -6.02 -9.69 -21.53
CA GLU A 69 -5.72 -10.62 -20.43
C GLU A 69 -6.73 -11.77 -20.30
N GLY A 70 -7.87 -11.69 -20.98
CA GLY A 70 -8.87 -12.77 -20.99
C GLY A 70 -9.82 -12.80 -19.79
N TYR A 71 -9.71 -11.85 -18.86
CA TYR A 71 -10.63 -11.71 -17.74
C TYR A 71 -11.27 -10.31 -17.70
N MET A 72 -12.51 -10.25 -17.24
CA MET A 72 -13.19 -8.99 -16.94
C MET A 72 -12.85 -8.59 -15.50
N PRO A 73 -12.19 -7.44 -15.26
CA PRO A 73 -11.89 -6.99 -13.90
C PRO A 73 -13.17 -6.90 -13.08
N GLU A 74 -13.14 -7.32 -11.81
CA GLU A 74 -14.30 -7.24 -10.90
C GLU A 74 -14.66 -5.79 -10.59
N HIS A 75 -13.63 -4.94 -10.46
CA HIS A 75 -13.75 -3.51 -10.16
C HIS A 75 -13.44 -2.63 -11.37
N ASP A 76 -13.56 -1.32 -11.18
CA ASP A 76 -13.21 -0.33 -12.19
C ASP A 76 -11.69 -0.27 -12.45
N VAL A 77 -11.35 0.02 -13.70
CA VAL A 77 -9.98 0.20 -14.18
C VAL A 77 -9.57 1.66 -13.99
N ASP A 78 -8.36 1.89 -13.50
CA ASP A 78 -7.85 3.25 -13.24
C ASP A 78 -7.03 3.78 -14.42
N HIS A 79 -7.16 5.07 -14.71
CA HIS A 79 -6.47 5.79 -15.78
C HIS A 79 -5.33 6.64 -15.20
N LYS A 80 -4.08 6.34 -15.56
CA LYS A 80 -2.88 7.00 -15.01
C LYS A 80 -2.91 8.52 -15.22
N ASN A 81 -3.35 8.97 -16.39
CA ASN A 81 -3.47 10.39 -16.73
C ASN A 81 -4.77 11.07 -16.28
N ARG A 82 -5.69 10.34 -15.63
CA ARG A 82 -7.02 10.81 -15.18
C ARG A 82 -7.98 11.22 -16.30
N ILE A 83 -7.66 10.92 -17.56
CA ILE A 83 -8.56 11.11 -18.70
C ILE A 83 -9.37 9.82 -18.87
N ARG A 84 -10.65 9.87 -18.48
CA ARG A 84 -11.54 8.70 -18.35
C ARG A 84 -11.85 7.94 -19.65
N HIS A 85 -11.57 8.54 -20.79
CA HIS A 85 -11.79 7.97 -22.13
C HIS A 85 -10.48 7.68 -22.88
N ASP A 86 -9.32 7.87 -22.24
CA ASP A 86 -8.02 7.52 -22.80
C ASP A 86 -7.65 6.09 -22.43
N ASP A 87 -8.24 5.14 -23.16
CA ASP A 87 -8.15 3.71 -22.83
C ASP A 87 -6.90 3.01 -23.35
N ARG A 88 -5.84 3.75 -23.71
CA ARG A 88 -4.55 3.16 -24.13
C ARG A 88 -4.07 2.12 -23.12
N TRP A 89 -3.53 1.01 -23.60
CA TRP A 89 -3.09 -0.09 -22.73
C TRP A 89 -2.03 0.36 -21.72
N GLU A 90 -1.13 1.26 -22.13
CA GLU A 90 -0.13 1.84 -21.24
C GLU A 90 -0.72 2.78 -20.19
N ASN A 91 -1.90 3.36 -20.43
CA ASN A 91 -2.53 4.36 -19.56
C ASN A 91 -3.50 3.73 -18.56
N ILE A 92 -4.03 2.53 -18.84
CA ILE A 92 -4.96 1.84 -17.95
C ILE A 92 -4.26 0.84 -17.03
N ARG A 93 -4.82 0.58 -15.85
CA ARG A 93 -4.29 -0.40 -14.88
C ARG A 93 -5.37 -1.04 -14.03
N HIS A 94 -5.11 -2.28 -13.59
CA HIS A 94 -5.94 -2.94 -12.60
C HIS A 94 -5.79 -2.20 -11.26
N SER A 95 -6.91 -1.70 -10.72
CA SER A 95 -6.94 -1.05 -9.40
C SER A 95 -8.07 -1.64 -8.58
N THR A 96 -7.80 -1.94 -7.32
CA THR A 96 -8.87 -2.22 -6.35
C THR A 96 -9.65 -0.93 -6.06
N ARG A 97 -10.92 -1.04 -5.63
CA ARG A 97 -11.73 0.13 -5.21
C ARG A 97 -11.00 0.95 -4.13
N GLN A 98 -10.35 0.27 -3.20
CA GLN A 98 -9.52 0.89 -2.17
C GLN A 98 -8.30 1.63 -2.74
N CYS A 99 -7.59 1.06 -3.74
CA CYS A 99 -6.51 1.79 -4.42
C CYS A 99 -7.04 2.99 -5.19
N ASN A 100 -8.21 2.91 -5.84
CA ASN A 100 -8.76 4.04 -6.59
C ASN A 100 -9.11 5.21 -5.67
N ILE A 101 -9.79 4.94 -4.54
CA ILE A 101 -10.04 5.96 -3.50
C ILE A 101 -8.72 6.54 -2.96
N ARG A 102 -7.73 5.68 -2.71
CA ARG A 102 -6.39 6.11 -2.26
C ARG A 102 -5.63 6.89 -3.34
N ASN A 103 -5.91 6.68 -4.62
CA ASN A 103 -5.32 7.37 -5.77
C ASN A 103 -6.10 8.61 -6.21
N GLN A 104 -7.25 8.92 -5.57
CA GLN A 104 -7.98 10.17 -5.83
C GLN A 104 -7.05 11.37 -5.71
N GLY A 105 -7.34 12.42 -6.49
CA GLY A 105 -6.59 13.67 -6.51
C GLY A 105 -6.29 14.19 -5.10
N MET A 106 -5.14 14.84 -4.96
CA MET A 106 -4.80 15.50 -3.70
C MET A 106 -5.81 16.62 -3.45
N LEU A 107 -6.30 16.71 -2.21
CA LEU A 107 -7.09 17.86 -1.78
C LEU A 107 -6.25 19.14 -1.94
N CYS A 108 -6.89 20.25 -2.31
CA CYS A 108 -6.24 21.56 -2.44
C CYS A 108 -5.57 22.03 -1.14
N THR A 109 -6.04 21.53 0.00
CA THR A 109 -5.48 21.79 1.34
C THR A 109 -4.20 21.02 1.63
N ASN A 110 -3.79 20.09 0.76
CA ASN A 110 -2.55 19.33 0.94
C ASN A 110 -1.33 20.16 0.51
N THR A 111 -0.73 20.86 1.48
CA THR A 111 0.47 21.69 1.29
C THR A 111 1.75 20.89 1.09
N SER A 112 1.79 19.60 1.46
CA SER A 112 3.00 18.79 1.32
C SER A 112 3.13 18.15 -0.07
N GLY A 113 2.03 18.02 -0.80
CA GLY A 113 1.96 17.27 -2.06
C GLY A 113 2.07 15.75 -1.87
N ILE A 114 1.95 15.26 -0.62
CA ILE A 114 2.07 13.83 -0.28
C ILE A 114 0.94 13.46 0.70
N LYS A 115 0.20 12.39 0.42
CA LYS A 115 -0.89 11.96 1.31
C LYS A 115 -0.35 11.49 2.66
N GLY A 116 -0.97 11.97 3.74
CA GLY A 116 -0.60 11.59 5.09
C GLY A 116 0.76 12.12 5.56
N VAL A 117 1.33 13.10 4.87
CA VAL A 117 2.53 13.82 5.33
C VAL A 117 2.20 15.30 5.43
N TYR A 118 2.52 15.95 6.54
CA TYR A 118 2.25 17.37 6.76
C TYR A 118 3.27 17.99 7.72
N PHE A 119 3.41 19.31 7.69
CA PHE A 119 4.27 20.04 8.62
C PHE A 119 3.47 20.48 9.85
N ASP A 120 3.84 19.99 11.02
CA ASP A 120 3.31 20.43 12.31
C ASP A 120 4.07 21.70 12.73
N LYS A 121 3.45 22.87 12.52
CA LYS A 121 4.04 24.18 12.84
C LYS A 121 4.32 24.34 14.33
N SER A 122 3.48 23.77 15.19
CA SER A 122 3.63 23.89 16.64
C SER A 122 4.89 23.20 17.16
N ARG A 123 5.28 22.09 16.51
CA ARG A 123 6.44 21.29 16.89
C ARG A 123 7.65 21.50 15.98
N GLY A 124 7.49 22.26 14.89
CA GLY A 124 8.52 22.47 13.86
C GLY A 124 8.98 21.17 13.19
N LYS A 125 8.08 20.19 12.98
CA LYS A 125 8.43 18.85 12.48
C LYS A 125 7.49 18.37 11.37
N TRP A 126 8.02 17.58 10.46
CA TRP A 126 7.27 16.84 9.45
C TRP A 126 6.69 15.57 10.03
N VAL A 127 5.37 15.46 10.04
CA VAL A 127 4.65 14.29 10.56
C VAL A 127 4.25 13.38 9.40
N ALA A 128 4.43 12.08 9.59
CA ALA A 128 3.91 11.05 8.70
C ALA A 128 2.87 10.17 9.43
N CYS A 129 1.76 9.88 8.76
CA CYS A 129 0.73 8.96 9.20
C CYS A 129 0.21 8.12 8.04
N ILE A 130 -0.36 6.95 8.32
CA ILE A 130 -1.05 6.09 7.36
C ILE A 130 -2.40 5.63 7.89
N GLU A 131 -3.37 5.46 7.01
CA GLU A 131 -4.67 4.93 7.37
C GLU A 131 -4.81 3.52 6.79
N VAL A 132 -5.08 2.56 7.66
CA VAL A 132 -5.27 1.14 7.34
C VAL A 132 -6.59 0.74 7.97
N ASP A 133 -7.52 0.21 7.16
CA ASP A 133 -8.85 -0.23 7.60
C ASP A 133 -9.62 0.81 8.45
N GLY A 134 -9.53 2.08 8.06
CA GLY A 134 -10.18 3.20 8.75
C GLY A 134 -9.47 3.68 10.02
N VAL A 135 -8.35 3.04 10.41
CA VAL A 135 -7.56 3.43 11.58
C VAL A 135 -6.34 4.22 11.15
N LYS A 136 -6.21 5.44 11.70
CA LYS A 136 -5.06 6.32 11.47
C LYS A 136 -3.89 5.93 12.38
N ILE A 137 -2.81 5.47 11.76
CA ILE A 137 -1.55 5.06 12.37
C ILE A 137 -0.51 6.18 12.24
N TYR A 138 0.07 6.60 13.35
CA TYR A 138 1.18 7.56 13.37
C TYR A 138 2.51 6.84 13.08
N LEU A 139 3.25 7.33 12.08
CA LEU A 139 4.51 6.73 11.63
C LEU A 139 5.73 7.42 12.23
N GLY A 140 5.60 8.67 12.65
CA GLY A 140 6.68 9.44 13.27
C GLY A 140 6.62 10.93 12.94
N SER A 141 7.50 11.68 13.60
CA SER A 141 7.80 13.07 13.29
C SER A 141 9.29 13.22 13.01
N PHE A 142 9.61 14.00 12.00
CA PHE A 142 10.94 14.09 11.40
C PHE A 142 11.32 15.55 11.22
N LYS A 143 12.63 15.85 11.29
CA LYS A 143 13.13 17.19 10.96
C LYS A 143 13.00 17.49 9.45
N ASN A 144 13.21 16.47 8.62
CA ASN A 144 13.23 16.60 7.17
C ASN A 144 11.97 16.00 6.54
N LYS A 145 11.42 16.71 5.55
CA LYS A 145 10.28 16.26 4.75
C LYS A 145 10.53 14.91 4.10
N ASP A 146 11.72 14.74 3.50
CA ASP A 146 12.09 13.53 2.78
C ASP A 146 12.05 12.29 3.70
N ASN A 147 12.49 12.42 4.96
CA ASN A 147 12.43 11.33 5.94
C ASN A 147 10.98 10.93 6.29
N ALA A 148 10.07 11.90 6.39
CA ALA A 148 8.66 11.64 6.61
C ALA A 148 8.02 10.90 5.41
N ILE A 149 8.38 11.28 4.19
CA ILE A 149 7.92 10.63 2.96
C ILE A 149 8.47 9.21 2.83
N ILE A 150 9.74 9.00 3.18
CA ILE A 150 10.35 7.67 3.26
C ILE A 150 9.58 6.81 4.25
N ALA A 151 9.36 7.28 5.49
CA ALA A 151 8.59 6.54 6.49
C ALA A 151 7.18 6.18 6.00
N ARG A 152 6.52 7.10 5.28
CA ARG A 152 5.21 6.86 4.66
C ARG A 152 5.25 5.75 3.61
N TRP A 153 6.19 5.80 2.67
CA TRP A 153 6.34 4.77 1.63
C TRP A 153 6.67 3.39 2.20
N LEU A 154 7.47 3.36 3.27
CA LEU A 154 7.82 2.11 3.94
C LEU A 154 6.63 1.49 4.66
N ALA A 155 5.78 2.31 5.26
CA ALA A 155 4.51 1.83 5.80
C ALA A 155 3.60 1.28 4.69
N GLU A 156 3.59 1.89 3.50
CA GLU A 156 2.86 1.38 2.34
C GLU A 156 3.38 0.01 1.87
N LYS A 157 4.69 -0.24 1.97
CA LYS A 157 5.23 -1.59 1.74
C LYS A 157 4.85 -2.57 2.84
N LYS A 158 4.94 -2.13 4.11
CA LYS A 158 4.74 -2.98 5.29
C LYS A 158 3.32 -3.50 5.42
N PHE A 159 2.33 -2.64 5.21
CA PHE A 159 0.92 -3.01 5.26
C PHE A 159 0.43 -3.60 3.95
N ASP A 160 1.37 -4.04 3.09
CA ASP A 160 1.19 -4.72 1.82
C ASP A 160 -0.01 -4.18 1.03
N PHE A 161 0.12 -2.95 0.53
CA PHE A 161 -0.85 -2.36 -0.40
C PHE A 161 -0.50 -2.80 -1.84
N PRO A 162 -0.82 -4.03 -2.27
CA PRO A 162 -0.08 -4.71 -3.32
C PRO A 162 -0.37 -4.10 -4.70
N SER A 163 -1.50 -3.39 -4.83
CA SER A 163 -1.96 -2.78 -6.08
C SER A 163 -1.68 -1.27 -6.21
N CYS A 164 -1.09 -0.60 -5.20
CA CYS A 164 -0.87 0.86 -5.27
C CYS A 164 0.56 1.37 -4.94
N ILE A 165 1.50 0.51 -4.53
CA ILE A 165 2.88 0.92 -4.13
C ILE A 165 3.62 1.66 -5.24
N SER A 166 3.53 1.22 -6.51
CA SER A 166 4.24 1.81 -7.65
C SER A 166 3.67 3.16 -8.13
N SER A 167 2.61 3.64 -7.50
CA SER A 167 1.87 4.84 -7.90
C SER A 167 1.53 5.78 -6.75
N SER A 168 1.93 5.43 -5.53
CA SER A 168 1.67 6.30 -4.39
C SER A 168 2.41 7.63 -4.57
N SER A 169 1.84 8.71 -4.05
CA SER A 169 2.48 10.02 -4.06
C SER A 169 3.88 9.96 -3.43
N SER A 170 4.03 9.12 -2.41
CA SER A 170 5.28 8.85 -1.70
C SER A 170 6.31 8.20 -2.62
N TYR A 171 5.93 7.14 -3.34
CA TYR A 171 6.83 6.46 -4.28
C TYR A 171 7.23 7.36 -5.46
N LEU A 172 6.27 8.05 -6.07
CA LEU A 172 6.53 8.94 -7.20
C LEU A 172 7.50 10.07 -6.83
N TYR A 173 7.33 10.66 -5.64
CA TYR A 173 8.24 11.67 -5.11
C TYR A 173 9.66 11.13 -4.90
N LEU A 174 9.79 9.97 -4.24
CA LEU A 174 11.10 9.37 -3.95
C LEU A 174 11.80 8.92 -5.24
N LYS A 175 11.06 8.37 -6.20
CA LYS A 175 11.58 7.99 -7.52
C LYS A 175 12.10 9.21 -8.28
N LYS A 176 11.34 10.31 -8.30
CA LYS A 176 11.77 11.57 -8.95
C LYS A 176 13.04 12.15 -8.33
N LYS A 177 13.21 12.01 -7.01
CA LYS A 177 14.41 12.48 -6.29
C LYS A 177 15.57 11.47 -6.23
N GLY A 178 15.40 10.24 -6.73
CA GLY A 178 16.41 9.18 -6.57
C GLY A 178 16.64 8.74 -5.12
N LEU A 179 15.69 9.00 -4.21
CA LEU A 179 15.80 8.71 -2.77
C LEU A 179 15.13 7.40 -2.36
N LEU A 180 15.00 6.44 -3.28
CA LEU A 180 14.43 5.13 -2.97
C LEU A 180 15.40 4.31 -2.09
N PRO A 181 14.99 3.87 -0.90
CA PRO A 181 15.78 2.95 -0.07
C PRO A 181 16.21 1.69 -0.83
N LYS A 182 17.50 1.35 -0.77
CA LYS A 182 18.10 0.21 -1.49
C LYS A 182 17.90 -1.14 -0.77
N LYS A 183 17.64 -1.15 0.53
CA LYS A 183 17.37 -2.37 1.34
C LYS A 183 16.20 -2.16 2.31
N ASN A 184 15.48 -3.23 2.64
CA ASN A 184 14.39 -3.22 3.62
C ASN A 184 14.90 -3.10 5.08
N ASP A 185 16.18 -3.41 5.33
CA ASP A 185 16.75 -3.47 6.69
C ASP A 185 17.05 -2.09 7.31
N ASP A 186 17.15 -1.05 6.49
CA ASP A 186 17.38 0.34 6.94
C ASP A 186 16.12 0.98 7.55
N ILE A 187 14.97 0.31 7.46
CA ILE A 187 13.64 0.83 7.81
C ILE A 187 13.36 0.67 9.30
N CYS A 188 13.57 -0.54 9.83
CA CYS A 188 13.40 -0.84 11.25
C CYS A 188 14.39 0.01 12.07
N THR A 189 15.64 0.12 11.61
CA THR A 189 16.65 0.93 12.29
C THR A 189 16.30 2.42 12.34
N PHE A 190 15.54 2.96 11.38
CA PHE A 190 15.16 4.39 11.37
C PHE A 190 13.98 4.71 12.32
N ILE A 191 12.95 3.87 12.34
CA ILE A 191 11.80 4.02 13.25
C ILE A 191 12.22 3.71 14.70
N ASP A 192 13.08 2.70 14.88
CA ASP A 192 13.60 2.32 16.20
C ASP A 192 14.61 3.36 16.72
N ARG A 193 15.48 3.96 15.88
CA ARG A 193 16.35 5.08 16.28
C ARG A 193 15.58 6.36 16.63
N ALA A 194 14.46 6.62 15.96
CA ALA A 194 13.60 7.77 16.27
C ALA A 194 12.83 7.58 17.59
N LYS A 195 12.44 6.34 17.92
CA LYS A 195 11.84 5.98 19.22
C LYS A 195 12.86 5.88 20.35
N ALA A 196 14.08 5.43 20.06
CA ALA A 196 15.15 5.27 21.04
C ALA A 196 15.61 6.60 21.68
N LYS A 197 15.41 7.73 20.98
CA LYS A 197 15.73 9.07 21.53
C LYS A 197 14.74 9.60 22.58
N LEU A 198 13.71 8.83 22.96
CA LEU A 198 12.68 9.26 23.93
C LEU A 198 12.66 8.46 25.24
N THR A 199 13.61 7.55 25.48
CA THR A 199 13.62 6.77 26.72
C THR A 199 15.03 6.62 27.26
N ASN A 200 15.19 6.72 28.59
CA ASN A 200 16.42 6.41 29.35
C ASN A 200 16.83 4.91 29.26
N ASN A 201 16.41 4.21 28.21
CA ASN A 201 16.53 2.78 28.04
C ASN A 201 17.77 2.45 27.21
N THR A 202 18.87 2.17 27.91
CA THR A 202 20.17 1.77 27.35
C THR A 202 20.13 0.50 26.49
N SER A 203 19.06 -0.30 26.58
CA SER A 203 18.92 -1.51 25.76
C SER A 203 18.32 -1.26 24.36
N GLY A 204 17.60 -0.15 24.17
CA GLY A 204 16.79 0.07 22.96
C GLY A 204 15.55 -0.83 22.82
N ILE A 205 15.31 -1.75 23.77
CA ILE A 205 14.15 -2.67 23.78
C ILE A 205 13.32 -2.38 25.04
N PRO A 206 12.07 -1.89 24.93
CA PRO A 206 11.25 -1.56 26.10
C PRO A 206 11.13 -2.74 27.07
N GLY A 207 11.37 -2.50 28.36
CA GLY A 207 11.26 -3.55 29.38
C GLY A 207 12.39 -4.58 29.39
N VAL A 208 13.43 -4.43 28.57
CA VAL A 208 14.68 -5.19 28.67
C VAL A 208 15.77 -4.27 29.22
N VAL A 209 16.38 -4.61 30.35
CA VAL A 209 17.32 -3.72 31.05
C VAL A 209 18.54 -4.51 31.54
N LEU A 210 19.74 -3.94 31.40
CA LEU A 210 20.97 -4.50 31.96
C LEU A 210 21.09 -4.16 33.46
N LYS A 211 21.20 -5.17 34.31
CA LYS A 211 21.57 -4.99 35.72
C LYS A 211 23.09 -4.90 35.84
N LYS A 212 23.61 -3.68 36.06
CA LYS A 212 25.06 -3.41 36.12
C LYS A 212 25.79 -4.24 37.18
N GLU A 213 25.15 -4.52 38.31
CA GLU A 213 25.72 -5.28 39.43
C GLU A 213 26.02 -6.75 39.10
N SER A 214 25.19 -7.37 38.24
CA SER A 214 25.32 -8.81 37.92
C SER A 214 25.71 -9.07 36.47
N GLY A 215 25.81 -8.02 35.65
CA GLY A 215 26.00 -8.13 34.19
C GLY A 215 24.83 -8.78 33.43
N ASN A 216 23.74 -9.15 34.12
CA ASN A 216 22.63 -9.88 33.52
C ASN A 216 21.54 -8.95 32.97
N TRP A 217 20.85 -9.43 31.95
CA TRP A 217 19.73 -8.77 31.30
C TRP A 217 18.40 -9.22 31.89
N VAL A 218 17.59 -8.27 32.35
CA VAL A 218 16.25 -8.52 32.90
C VAL A 218 15.20 -8.21 31.86
N ALA A 219 14.24 -9.12 31.67
CA ALA A 219 13.06 -8.91 30.85
C ALA A 219 11.80 -8.76 31.72
N GLN A 220 11.01 -7.73 31.42
CA GLN A 220 9.74 -7.44 32.09
C GLN A 220 8.73 -6.82 31.11
N ILE A 221 7.44 -7.00 31.39
CA ILE A 221 6.33 -6.40 30.65
C ILE A 221 5.34 -5.76 31.63
N GLY A 222 4.58 -4.77 31.19
CA GLY A 222 3.51 -4.16 31.99
C GLY A 222 2.13 -4.60 31.48
N TYR A 223 1.35 -5.35 32.26
CA TYR A 223 0.02 -5.83 31.88
C TYR A 223 -1.01 -5.45 32.95
N LYS A 224 -2.16 -4.90 32.55
CA LYS A 224 -3.25 -4.46 33.46
C LYS A 224 -2.73 -3.65 34.67
N LYS A 225 -1.88 -2.64 34.42
CA LYS A 225 -1.24 -1.79 35.44
C LYS A 225 -0.27 -2.51 36.40
N LYS A 226 0.03 -3.79 36.20
CA LYS A 226 1.04 -4.56 36.96
C LYS A 226 2.29 -4.82 36.13
N ARG A 227 3.47 -4.76 36.76
CA ARG A 227 4.73 -5.21 36.13
C ARG A 227 4.87 -6.71 36.34
N ILE A 228 5.06 -7.44 35.25
CA ILE A 228 5.31 -8.87 35.24
C ILE A 228 6.78 -9.07 34.89
N TYR A 229 7.51 -9.66 35.83
CA TYR A 229 8.87 -10.10 35.61
C TYR A 229 8.86 -11.42 34.83
N ILE A 230 9.71 -11.50 33.80
CA ILE A 230 9.77 -12.67 32.89
C ILE A 230 10.96 -13.53 33.25
N GLY A 231 12.11 -12.90 33.52
CA GLY A 231 13.34 -13.61 33.80
C GLY A 231 14.57 -12.72 33.74
N THR A 232 15.69 -13.30 34.17
CA THR A 232 17.03 -12.74 34.07
C THR A 232 17.84 -13.65 33.15
N PHE A 233 18.59 -13.06 32.22
CA PHE A 233 19.27 -13.74 31.12
C PHE A 233 20.71 -13.24 31.02
N LYS A 234 21.64 -14.11 30.59
CA LYS A 234 23.03 -13.69 30.36
C LYS A 234 23.15 -12.78 29.13
N ASN A 235 22.32 -13.01 28.11
CA ASN A 235 22.38 -12.26 26.85
C ASN A 235 21.18 -11.34 26.66
N LYS A 236 21.43 -10.20 26.02
CA LYS A 236 20.40 -9.22 25.62
C LYS A 236 19.34 -9.83 24.70
N ILE A 237 19.76 -10.70 23.78
CA ILE A 237 18.90 -11.32 22.78
C ILE A 237 17.91 -12.27 23.45
N ASP A 238 18.38 -13.10 24.38
CA ASP A 238 17.52 -14.07 25.09
C ASP A 238 16.45 -13.36 25.93
N ALA A 239 16.83 -12.26 26.59
CA ALA A 239 15.89 -11.39 27.30
C ALA A 239 14.83 -10.78 26.36
N ALA A 240 15.24 -10.33 25.17
CA ALA A 240 14.32 -9.80 24.17
C ALA A 240 13.35 -10.85 23.64
N VAL A 241 13.83 -12.06 23.37
CA VAL A 241 13.02 -13.20 22.93
C VAL A 241 12.00 -13.59 24.01
N ALA A 242 12.43 -13.70 25.26
CA ALA A 242 11.54 -14.02 26.37
C ALA A 242 10.44 -12.95 26.55
N ARG A 243 10.80 -11.67 26.38
CA ARG A 243 9.85 -10.57 26.37
C ARG A 243 8.81 -10.70 25.26
N SER A 244 9.24 -10.94 24.01
CA SER A 244 8.31 -11.13 22.89
C SER A 244 7.38 -12.33 23.09
N LYS A 245 7.86 -13.43 23.68
CA LYS A 245 7.01 -14.58 24.04
C LYS A 245 5.95 -14.20 25.08
N ALA A 246 6.31 -13.37 26.06
CA ALA A 246 5.35 -12.90 27.06
C ALA A 246 4.28 -11.97 26.44
N GLU A 247 4.63 -11.09 25.50
CA GLU A 247 3.65 -10.23 24.80
C GLU A 247 2.54 -11.06 24.11
N ILE A 248 2.92 -12.19 23.52
CA ILE A 248 1.98 -13.15 22.91
C ILE A 248 1.11 -13.80 23.99
N LYS A 249 1.73 -14.29 25.07
CA LYS A 249 1.04 -14.95 26.19
C LYS A 249 -0.04 -14.06 26.83
N TYR A 250 0.22 -12.77 26.96
CA TYR A 250 -0.69 -11.82 27.61
C TYR A 250 -1.59 -11.04 26.64
N ASN A 251 -1.64 -11.43 25.36
CA ASN A 251 -2.54 -10.91 24.32
C ASN A 251 -2.63 -9.37 24.26
N PHE A 252 -1.48 -8.70 24.17
CA PHE A 252 -1.44 -7.23 24.14
C PHE A 252 -2.13 -6.66 22.88
N PRO A 253 -3.17 -5.80 23.03
CA PRO A 253 -3.85 -5.20 21.89
C PRO A 253 -2.90 -4.22 21.18
N GLY A 254 -2.65 -4.46 19.88
CA GLY A 254 -1.83 -3.60 19.03
C GLY A 254 -0.43 -4.13 18.69
N CYS A 255 -0.01 -5.27 19.23
CA CYS A 255 1.25 -5.92 18.85
C CYS A 255 1.00 -7.19 18.02
N LYS A 256 0.32 -7.06 16.89
CA LYS A 256 0.41 -8.10 15.85
C LYS A 256 1.72 -7.85 15.07
N THR A 257 2.72 -8.68 15.39
CA THR A 257 3.91 -9.00 14.58
C THR A 257 4.90 -7.87 14.22
N THR A 258 5.37 -7.10 15.21
CA THR A 258 6.76 -6.54 15.15
C THR A 258 7.68 -7.43 15.95
N SER A 259 7.93 -8.63 15.45
CA SER A 259 8.87 -9.54 16.08
C SER A 259 10.07 -9.71 15.17
N ILE A 260 10.97 -8.73 15.25
CA ILE A 260 12.38 -8.90 14.87
C ILE A 260 12.92 -10.17 15.58
N ALA A 261 12.41 -10.52 16.76
CA ALA A 261 12.71 -11.79 17.45
C ALA A 261 12.11 -13.06 16.79
N TYR A 262 10.93 -12.99 16.16
CA TYR A 262 10.30 -14.13 15.46
C TYR A 262 10.96 -14.39 14.10
N LEU A 263 11.36 -13.34 13.40
CA LEU A 263 12.19 -13.45 12.20
C LEU A 263 13.57 -14.04 12.53
N TYR A 264 14.19 -13.61 13.65
CA TYR A 264 15.46 -14.18 14.14
C TYR A 264 15.37 -15.67 14.54
N ILE A 265 14.21 -16.12 15.04
CA ILE A 265 13.95 -17.53 15.38
C ILE A 265 13.72 -18.39 14.12
N LYS A 266 13.10 -17.82 13.07
CA LYS A 266 12.81 -18.53 11.82
C LYS A 266 14.05 -18.68 10.92
N GLU A 267 14.96 -17.72 10.93
CA GLU A 267 16.21 -17.76 10.16
C GLU A 267 17.30 -18.66 10.77
N ARG A 268 17.24 -18.95 12.08
CA ARG A 268 18.20 -19.83 12.76
C ARG A 268 17.61 -21.16 13.19
N GLY A 269 16.68 -21.71 12.41
CA GLY A 269 16.11 -23.03 12.62
C GLY A 269 17.17 -24.08 12.96
N ARG A 270 17.35 -24.33 14.26
CA ARG A 270 17.74 -25.61 14.83
C ARG A 270 16.45 -26.20 15.37
N VAL A 271 15.81 -27.00 14.52
CA VAL A 271 15.17 -28.24 14.97
C VAL A 271 16.30 -29.19 15.32
#